data_AF-A0A0Q7K0R8-F1
#
_entry.id   AF-A0A0Q7K0R8-F1
#
_cell.length_a   1.000
_cell.length_b   1.000
_cell.length_c   1.000
_cell.angle_alpha   90.00
_cell.angle_beta   90.00
_cell.angle_gamma   90.00
#
_symmetry.space_group_name_H-M   'P 1'
#
loop_
_entity.id
_entity.type
_entity.pdbx_description
1 polymer ?
#
loop_
_entity_poly.entity_id
_entity_poly.type
_entity_poly.pdbx_seq_one_letter_code
_entity_poly.pdbx_strand_id
1 'polypeptide(L)'
;MVEQPPAPSVPAFSAAAVPSDVHAKLVEYASKGLLAYDGNDTFRPEQMITRIDFATVLVDVLDLSPPETVTGSYSDVPTEAFAGPAIDAMTKAGLIKGIDGSRFAPAATINRSELAVLLAKGLNLPSAPPAQPTFTDVPTVNYAYAAIESVAQAGLMSGLSDGEFRPDKAVTRAQLAVTLVRALSLPVDDTVTSPFVDVPDDSYSSLYVVAAVSAGLLRPVDATHFDPTGGVSRAVAALLFTKGLGLPVPSTTSSPFADVTSQYYAGQAIEAVVDAGLMKPASSDVFNPATVLTLPQESTLFDGAMKFAAAGMPAPDPAP
;
A
#
# COMPACT_ATOMS: atom_id res chain seq x y z
N MET A 1 14.65 16.49 1.09
CA MET A 1 13.56 17.48 0.96
C MET A 1 13.05 17.42 -0.47
N VAL A 2 11.84 16.92 -0.68
CA VAL A 2 11.11 17.16 -1.93
C VAL A 2 9.95 18.04 -1.52
N GLU A 3 10.19 19.34 -1.59
CA GLU A 3 9.23 20.39 -1.31
C GLU A 3 8.29 20.45 -2.53
N GLN A 4 7.05 20.01 -2.37
CA GLN A 4 6.01 20.35 -3.35
C GLN A 4 5.52 21.77 -3.00
N PRO A 5 5.39 22.69 -3.97
CA PRO A 5 4.87 24.03 -3.72
C PRO A 5 3.42 23.94 -3.20
N PRO A 6 2.88 25.03 -2.61
CA PRO A 6 1.51 25.06 -2.13
C PRO A 6 0.59 24.52 -3.21
N ALA A 7 -0.34 23.65 -2.78
CA ALA A 7 -1.33 23.08 -3.67
C ALA A 7 -1.91 24.22 -4.55
N PRO A 8 -2.08 24.02 -5.87
CA PRO A 8 -2.95 24.92 -6.61
C PRO A 8 -4.24 25.08 -5.79
N SER A 9 -4.90 26.24 -5.84
CA SER A 9 -6.19 26.44 -5.20
C SER A 9 -7.24 25.52 -5.85
N VAL A 10 -7.15 24.24 -5.53
CA VAL A 10 -8.10 23.22 -5.91
C VAL A 10 -9.34 23.53 -5.07
N PRO A 11 -10.52 23.69 -5.70
CA PRO A 11 -11.74 23.92 -4.96
C PRO A 11 -11.89 22.81 -3.90
N ALA A 12 -12.24 23.19 -2.68
CA ALA A 12 -12.50 22.25 -1.61
C ALA A 12 -13.48 21.18 -2.10
N PHE A 13 -13.12 19.91 -1.91
CA PHE A 13 -14.02 18.79 -2.21
C PHE A 13 -15.34 18.98 -1.45
N SER A 14 -16.46 18.85 -2.16
CA SER A 14 -17.79 18.91 -1.57
C SER A 14 -18.27 17.49 -1.28
N ALA A 15 -18.53 17.18 -0.01
CA ALA A 15 -19.06 15.90 0.47
C ALA A 15 -20.32 15.42 -0.28
N ALA A 16 -21.04 16.33 -0.95
CA ALA A 16 -22.22 16.01 -1.75
C ALA A 16 -21.94 15.14 -3.00
N ALA A 17 -20.67 14.87 -3.33
CA ALA A 17 -20.27 14.08 -4.49
C ALA A 17 -20.10 12.57 -4.21
N VAL A 18 -20.11 12.11 -2.95
CA VAL A 18 -19.98 10.68 -2.62
C VAL A 18 -21.36 10.06 -2.45
N PRO A 19 -21.70 8.98 -3.19
CA PRO A 19 -22.91 8.22 -2.94
C PRO A 19 -22.98 7.76 -1.47
N SER A 20 -24.13 7.95 -0.81
CA SER A 20 -24.27 7.72 0.65
C SER A 20 -24.01 6.27 1.07
N ASP A 21 -24.27 5.32 0.18
CA ASP A 21 -24.00 3.90 0.32
C ASP A 21 -22.50 3.58 0.26
N VAL A 22 -21.76 4.20 -0.67
CA VAL A 22 -20.29 4.09 -0.74
C VAL A 22 -19.63 4.70 0.49
N HIS A 23 -20.14 5.85 0.95
CA HIS A 23 -19.69 6.48 2.19
C HIS A 23 -19.91 5.56 3.40
N ALA A 24 -21.09 4.97 3.52
CA ALA A 24 -21.42 4.05 4.62
C ALA A 24 -20.54 2.80 4.63
N LYS A 25 -20.29 2.17 3.47
CA LYS A 25 -19.39 1.01 3.35
C LYS A 25 -17.93 1.37 3.64
N LEU A 26 -17.45 2.52 3.19
CA LEU A 26 -16.10 3.00 3.52
C LEU A 26 -15.94 3.25 5.03
N VAL A 27 -16.96 3.81 5.70
CA VAL A 27 -16.97 4.00 7.16
C VAL A 27 -17.04 2.65 7.90
N GLU A 28 -17.85 1.70 7.42
CA GLU A 28 -17.92 0.35 7.98
C GLU A 28 -16.57 -0.35 7.92
N TYR A 29 -15.94 -0.36 6.74
CA TYR A 29 -14.62 -0.94 6.58
C TYR A 29 -13.53 -0.18 7.35
N ALA A 30 -13.64 1.15 7.48
CA ALA A 30 -12.76 1.96 8.33
C ALA A 30 -12.84 1.50 9.79
N SER A 31 -14.06 1.27 10.28
CA SER A 31 -14.29 0.76 11.64
C SER A 31 -13.74 -0.66 11.85
N LYS A 32 -13.62 -1.45 10.78
CA LYS A 32 -12.98 -2.77 10.74
C LYS A 32 -11.46 -2.69 10.52
N GLY A 33 -10.89 -1.50 10.34
CA GLY A 33 -9.47 -1.30 10.05
C GLY A 33 -9.11 -1.76 8.64
N LEU A 34 -9.77 -1.16 7.65
CA LEU A 34 -9.84 -1.39 6.19
C LEU A 34 -8.60 -1.99 5.49
N LEU A 35 -7.41 -1.90 6.08
CA LEU A 35 -6.10 -2.25 5.51
C LEU A 35 -5.17 -2.98 6.48
N ALA A 36 -5.71 -3.48 7.59
CA ALA A 36 -4.91 -4.03 8.66
C ALA A 36 -5.17 -5.52 8.92
N TYR A 37 -6.01 -6.21 8.15
CA TYR A 37 -6.35 -7.62 8.43
C TYR A 37 -6.33 -8.49 7.18
N ASP A 38 -5.56 -9.58 7.21
CA ASP A 38 -5.32 -10.50 6.09
C ASP A 38 -6.40 -11.59 5.92
N GLY A 39 -7.68 -11.27 6.21
CA GLY A 39 -8.79 -12.23 6.16
C GLY A 39 -8.80 -13.26 7.30
N ASN A 40 -7.77 -13.27 8.18
CA ASN A 40 -7.66 -14.11 9.37
C ASN A 40 -7.56 -13.27 10.67
N ASP A 41 -8.15 -12.07 10.71
CA ASP A 41 -8.11 -11.14 11.86
C ASP A 41 -6.69 -10.82 12.37
N THR A 42 -5.64 -11.02 11.55
CA THR A 42 -4.26 -10.69 11.94
C THR A 42 -3.89 -9.26 11.53
N PHE A 43 -3.57 -8.43 12.54
CA PHE A 43 -3.21 -7.02 12.42
C PHE A 43 -1.89 -6.79 11.65
N ARG A 44 -1.88 -5.95 10.60
CA ARG A 44 -0.68 -5.61 9.78
C ARG A 44 -0.56 -4.11 9.46
N PRO A 45 -0.13 -3.27 10.43
CA PRO A 45 -0.08 -1.82 10.27
C PRO A 45 1.02 -1.33 9.30
N GLU A 46 2.03 -2.15 9.02
CA GLU A 46 3.22 -1.78 8.23
C GLU A 46 3.12 -2.16 6.74
N GLN A 47 2.10 -2.91 6.31
CA GLN A 47 2.01 -3.35 4.91
C GLN A 47 1.39 -2.23 4.03
N MET A 48 2.01 -1.95 2.87
CA MET A 48 1.31 -1.26 1.78
C MET A 48 0.06 -2.05 1.44
N ILE A 49 -0.97 -1.36 0.94
CA ILE A 49 -2.07 -2.08 0.32
C ILE A 49 -1.52 -2.83 -0.90
N THR A 50 -1.43 -4.14 -0.78
CA THR A 50 -1.10 -4.99 -1.92
C THR A 50 -2.27 -4.95 -2.89
N ARG A 51 -2.01 -5.20 -4.17
CA ARG A 51 -3.06 -5.25 -5.19
C ARG A 51 -4.12 -6.30 -4.86
N ILE A 52 -3.73 -7.38 -4.19
CA ILE A 52 -4.65 -8.43 -3.75
C ILE A 52 -5.55 -7.99 -2.58
N ASP A 53 -4.97 -7.40 -1.53
CA ASP A 53 -5.74 -6.91 -0.37
C ASP A 53 -6.69 -5.78 -0.78
N PHE A 54 -6.25 -4.94 -1.72
CA PHE A 54 -7.10 -3.90 -2.26
C PHE A 54 -8.26 -4.45 -3.07
N ALA A 55 -8.00 -5.46 -3.90
CA ALA A 55 -9.02 -6.04 -4.77
C ALA A 55 -10.14 -6.72 -3.97
N THR A 56 -9.79 -7.41 -2.88
CA THR A 56 -10.78 -8.11 -2.04
C THR A 56 -11.69 -7.15 -1.27
N VAL A 57 -11.14 -6.06 -0.74
CA VAL A 57 -11.95 -5.02 -0.07
C VAL A 57 -12.87 -4.30 -1.06
N LEU A 58 -12.36 -3.97 -2.24
CA LEU A 58 -13.10 -3.13 -3.18
C LEU A 58 -14.25 -3.81 -3.87
N VAL A 59 -14.19 -5.12 -4.08
CA VAL A 59 -15.33 -5.87 -4.63
C VAL A 59 -16.54 -5.75 -3.71
N ASP A 60 -16.34 -5.78 -2.39
CA ASP A 60 -17.44 -5.60 -1.44
C ASP A 60 -17.86 -4.12 -1.31
N VAL A 61 -16.90 -3.19 -1.21
CA VAL A 61 -17.20 -1.74 -1.15
C VAL A 61 -17.99 -1.27 -2.37
N LEU A 62 -17.66 -1.77 -3.55
CA LEU A 62 -18.28 -1.37 -4.82
C LEU A 62 -19.46 -2.27 -5.22
N ASP A 63 -19.86 -3.22 -4.36
CA ASP A 63 -20.96 -4.17 -4.62
C ASP A 63 -20.80 -4.93 -5.95
N LEU A 64 -19.55 -5.23 -6.33
CA LEU A 64 -19.26 -5.94 -7.57
C LEU A 64 -19.63 -7.40 -7.39
N SER A 65 -20.48 -7.91 -8.27
CA SER A 65 -20.81 -9.34 -8.30
C SER A 65 -19.68 -10.11 -9.00
N PRO A 66 -18.91 -10.97 -8.28
CA PRO A 66 -17.90 -11.79 -8.93
C PRO A 66 -18.55 -12.74 -9.93
N PRO A 67 -17.91 -13.01 -11.08
CA PRO A 67 -18.46 -13.93 -12.06
C PRO A 67 -18.58 -15.34 -11.46
N GLU A 68 -19.70 -16.03 -11.70
CA GLU A 68 -19.91 -17.42 -11.26
C GLU A 68 -18.86 -18.39 -11.82
N THR A 69 -18.23 -18.03 -12.95
CA THR A 69 -17.11 -18.75 -13.54
C THR A 69 -15.87 -17.86 -13.58
N VAL A 70 -14.86 -18.24 -12.80
CA VAL A 70 -13.54 -17.62 -12.80
C VAL A 70 -12.74 -18.24 -13.95
N THR A 71 -12.41 -17.45 -14.96
CA THR A 71 -11.65 -17.91 -16.12
C THR A 71 -10.14 -17.74 -15.94
N GLY A 72 -9.73 -16.97 -14.92
CA GLY A 72 -8.34 -16.67 -14.63
C GLY A 72 -7.80 -15.65 -15.62
N SER A 73 -7.84 -14.36 -15.25
CA SER A 73 -7.32 -13.28 -16.11
C SER A 73 -5.79 -13.20 -16.14
N TYR A 74 -5.12 -13.82 -15.17
CA TYR A 74 -3.67 -13.71 -14.98
C TYR A 74 -3.04 -15.05 -14.58
N SER A 75 -1.83 -15.30 -15.08
CA SER A 75 -1.12 -16.58 -14.88
C SER A 75 -0.56 -16.78 -13.47
N ASP A 76 -0.36 -15.69 -12.72
CA ASP A 76 0.11 -15.65 -11.35
C ASP A 76 -1.02 -15.48 -10.32
N VAL A 77 -2.28 -15.60 -10.75
CA VAL A 77 -3.48 -15.63 -9.88
C VAL A 77 -4.26 -16.91 -10.16
N PRO A 78 -4.08 -17.97 -9.35
CA PRO A 78 -4.86 -19.19 -9.49
C PRO A 78 -6.36 -18.89 -9.38
N THR A 79 -7.18 -19.53 -10.21
CA THR A 79 -8.64 -19.36 -10.19
C THR A 79 -9.26 -19.76 -8.85
N GLU A 80 -8.64 -20.72 -8.15
CA GLU A 80 -9.02 -21.20 -6.83
C GLU A 80 -8.52 -20.31 -5.67
N ALA A 81 -7.70 -19.29 -5.96
CA ALA A 81 -7.24 -18.36 -4.93
C ALA A 81 -8.43 -17.55 -4.39
N PHE A 82 -8.44 -17.25 -3.09
CA PHE A 82 -9.53 -16.52 -2.44
C PHE A 82 -9.85 -15.17 -3.12
N ALA A 83 -8.85 -14.52 -3.73
CA ALA A 83 -9.01 -13.25 -4.44
C ALA A 83 -9.22 -13.41 -5.97
N GLY A 84 -9.14 -14.63 -6.51
CA GLY A 84 -9.30 -14.89 -7.95
C GLY A 84 -10.62 -14.35 -8.53
N PRO A 85 -11.78 -14.64 -7.92
CA PRO A 85 -13.06 -14.08 -8.36
C PRO A 85 -13.09 -12.54 -8.32
N ALA A 86 -12.50 -11.95 -7.27
CA ALA A 86 -12.48 -10.52 -7.07
C ALA A 86 -11.62 -9.80 -8.14
N ILE A 87 -10.43 -10.33 -8.38
CA ILE A 87 -9.50 -9.84 -9.40
C ILE A 87 -10.15 -9.94 -10.80
N ASP A 88 -10.77 -11.07 -11.14
CA ASP A 88 -11.47 -11.23 -12.43
C ASP A 88 -12.62 -10.23 -12.60
N ALA A 89 -13.42 -10.00 -11.55
CA ALA A 89 -14.52 -9.05 -11.59
C ALA A 89 -14.03 -7.62 -11.86
N MET A 90 -13.01 -7.20 -11.12
CA MET A 90 -12.42 -5.87 -11.24
C MET A 90 -11.71 -5.67 -12.58
N THR A 91 -11.01 -6.68 -13.10
CA THR A 91 -10.38 -6.64 -14.43
C THR A 91 -11.44 -6.49 -15.52
N LYS A 92 -12.54 -7.27 -15.46
CA LYS A 92 -13.65 -7.17 -16.41
C LYS A 92 -14.36 -5.82 -16.34
N ALA A 93 -14.48 -5.25 -15.14
CA ALA A 93 -15.01 -3.89 -14.93
C ALA A 93 -14.02 -2.78 -15.35
N GLY A 94 -12.80 -3.13 -15.77
CA GLY A 94 -11.75 -2.18 -16.15
C GLY A 94 -11.31 -1.30 -14.98
N LEU A 95 -11.30 -1.86 -13.77
CA LEU A 95 -10.89 -1.19 -12.53
C LEU A 95 -9.40 -1.41 -12.23
N ILE A 96 -8.89 -2.58 -12.58
CA ILE A 96 -7.49 -2.96 -12.39
C ILE A 96 -6.97 -3.61 -13.68
N LYS A 97 -5.66 -3.52 -13.92
CA LYS A 97 -4.99 -4.10 -15.09
C LYS A 97 -3.71 -4.82 -14.65
N GLY A 98 -3.44 -5.98 -15.24
CA GLY A 98 -2.17 -6.68 -15.04
C GLY A 98 -0.96 -5.84 -15.47
N ILE A 99 0.18 -6.09 -14.83
CA ILE A 99 1.41 -5.32 -15.01
C ILE A 99 2.04 -5.48 -16.40
N ASP A 100 1.78 -6.59 -17.07
CA ASP A 100 2.30 -6.88 -18.43
C ASP A 100 1.28 -7.59 -19.33
N GLY A 101 0.01 -7.62 -18.92
CA GLY A 101 -1.08 -8.30 -19.63
C GLY A 101 -1.17 -9.80 -19.39
N SER A 102 -0.16 -10.43 -18.78
CA SER A 102 -0.15 -11.86 -18.43
C SER A 102 -0.08 -12.12 -16.92
N ARG A 103 0.47 -11.16 -16.18
CA ARG A 103 0.63 -11.20 -14.72
C ARG A 103 -0.12 -10.07 -14.03
N PHE A 104 -0.68 -10.38 -12.87
CA PHE A 104 -1.32 -9.44 -11.96
C PHE A 104 -0.32 -8.81 -10.99
N ALA A 105 0.65 -9.59 -10.52
CA ALA A 105 1.53 -9.31 -9.40
C ALA A 105 0.76 -9.04 -8.09
N PRO A 106 0.08 -10.04 -7.49
CA PRO A 106 -0.80 -9.85 -6.34
C PRO A 106 -0.13 -9.21 -5.13
N ALA A 107 1.15 -9.52 -4.90
CA ALA A 107 1.95 -8.94 -3.81
C ALA A 107 2.53 -7.55 -4.13
N ALA A 108 2.45 -7.08 -5.39
CA ALA A 108 2.87 -5.73 -5.73
C ALA A 108 1.89 -4.72 -5.12
N THR A 109 2.38 -3.50 -4.96
CA THR A 109 1.66 -2.40 -4.32
C THR A 109 0.80 -1.70 -5.36
N ILE A 110 -0.34 -1.14 -4.94
CA ILE A 110 -1.20 -0.42 -5.88
C ILE A 110 -0.49 0.83 -6.38
N ASN A 111 -0.62 1.11 -7.68
CA ASN A 111 -0.08 2.33 -8.26
C ASN A 111 -1.10 3.47 -8.26
N ARG A 112 -0.62 4.68 -8.53
CA ARG A 112 -1.43 5.91 -8.51
C ARG A 112 -2.53 5.92 -9.57
N SER A 113 -2.29 5.34 -10.75
CA SER A 113 -3.31 5.23 -11.80
C SER A 113 -4.46 4.30 -11.42
N GLU A 114 -4.16 3.20 -10.74
CA GLU A 114 -5.15 2.24 -10.27
C GLU A 114 -6.03 2.86 -9.19
N LEU A 115 -5.41 3.53 -8.21
CA LEU A 115 -6.15 4.27 -7.20
C LEU A 115 -7.04 5.35 -7.82
N ALA A 116 -6.56 6.07 -8.85
CA ALA A 116 -7.34 7.08 -9.54
C ALA A 116 -8.58 6.49 -10.26
N VAL A 117 -8.41 5.40 -11.02
CA VAL A 117 -9.52 4.69 -11.68
C VAL A 117 -10.58 4.26 -10.68
N LEU A 118 -10.13 3.75 -9.53
CA LEU A 118 -11.02 3.25 -8.49
C LEU A 118 -11.78 4.35 -7.80
N LEU A 119 -11.14 5.47 -7.45
CA LEU A 119 -11.82 6.62 -6.87
C LEU A 119 -12.79 7.26 -7.86
N ALA A 120 -12.37 7.43 -9.12
CA ALA A 120 -13.23 8.00 -10.15
C ALA A 120 -14.51 7.19 -10.34
N LYS A 121 -14.39 5.86 -10.40
CA LYS A 121 -15.56 5.00 -10.60
C LYS A 121 -16.37 4.80 -9.32
N GLY A 122 -15.70 4.55 -8.19
CA GLY A 122 -16.34 4.30 -6.91
C GLY A 122 -17.10 5.50 -6.37
N LEU A 123 -16.63 6.71 -6.65
CA LEU A 123 -17.32 7.95 -6.29
C LEU A 123 -18.21 8.48 -7.44
N ASN A 124 -18.34 7.71 -8.53
CA ASN A 124 -19.10 8.10 -9.71
C ASN A 124 -18.75 9.52 -10.22
N LEU A 125 -17.45 9.83 -10.26
CA LEU A 125 -16.96 11.14 -10.69
C LEU A 125 -17.26 11.37 -12.19
N PRO A 126 -17.57 12.61 -12.59
CA PRO A 126 -17.82 12.92 -14.00
C PRO A 126 -16.61 12.59 -14.89
N SER A 127 -16.80 11.67 -15.83
CA SER A 127 -15.79 11.32 -16.82
C SER A 127 -15.82 12.28 -18.01
N ALA A 128 -15.36 13.51 -17.79
CA ALA A 128 -15.23 14.54 -18.83
C ALA A 128 -13.82 15.17 -18.83
N PRO A 129 -12.78 14.38 -19.17
CA PRO A 129 -11.41 14.89 -19.15
C PRO A 129 -11.21 16.01 -20.18
N PRO A 130 -10.30 16.96 -19.91
CA PRO A 130 -9.97 18.02 -20.85
C PRO A 130 -9.42 17.45 -22.18
N ALA A 131 -9.51 18.23 -23.25
CA ALA A 131 -8.92 17.86 -24.54
C ALA A 131 -7.38 17.88 -24.52
N GLN A 132 -6.80 18.68 -23.63
CA GLN A 132 -5.36 18.76 -23.39
C GLN A 132 -5.05 18.18 -22.00
N PRO A 133 -4.11 17.23 -21.89
CA PRO A 133 -3.73 16.67 -20.60
C PRO A 133 -3.25 17.72 -19.61
N THR A 134 -3.69 17.60 -18.36
CA THR A 134 -3.18 18.40 -17.24
C THR A 134 -1.76 17.98 -16.87
N PHE A 135 -1.46 16.68 -16.99
CA PHE A 135 -0.17 16.09 -16.63
C PHE A 135 0.63 15.68 -17.86
N THR A 136 1.92 15.99 -17.88
CA THR A 136 2.78 15.78 -19.06
C THR A 136 3.09 14.30 -19.32
N ASP A 137 2.96 13.44 -18.31
CA ASP A 137 3.20 12.00 -18.36
C ASP A 137 1.92 11.14 -18.45
N VAL A 138 0.76 11.79 -18.62
CA VAL A 138 -0.53 11.10 -18.79
C VAL A 138 -1.14 11.50 -20.14
N PRO A 139 -0.68 10.90 -21.26
CA PRO A 139 -1.24 11.20 -22.57
C PRO A 139 -2.71 10.75 -22.65
N THR A 140 -3.48 11.34 -23.57
CA THR A 140 -4.92 11.03 -23.73
C THR A 140 -5.23 9.57 -24.06
N VAL A 141 -4.24 8.83 -24.59
CA VAL A 141 -4.32 7.40 -24.87
C VAL A 141 -4.08 6.51 -23.65
N ASN A 142 -3.64 7.08 -22.52
CA ASN A 142 -3.46 6.35 -21.27
C ASN A 142 -4.82 5.83 -20.79
N TYR A 143 -4.88 4.54 -20.42
CA TYR A 143 -6.12 3.91 -19.97
C TYR A 143 -6.77 4.60 -18.77
N ALA A 144 -5.96 5.21 -17.91
CA ALA A 144 -6.39 5.92 -16.72
C ALA A 144 -6.57 7.43 -16.93
N TYR A 145 -6.37 7.95 -18.15
CA TYR A 145 -6.41 9.38 -18.44
C TYR A 145 -7.67 10.06 -17.88
N ALA A 146 -8.85 9.56 -18.26
CA ALA A 146 -10.12 10.13 -17.81
C ALA A 146 -10.27 10.11 -16.29
N ALA A 147 -9.86 9.02 -15.64
CA ALA A 147 -9.95 8.89 -14.20
C ALA A 147 -8.98 9.81 -13.47
N ILE A 148 -7.72 9.90 -13.93
CA ILE A 148 -6.68 10.77 -13.38
C ILE A 148 -7.12 12.23 -13.42
N GLU A 149 -7.65 12.68 -14.57
CA GLU A 149 -8.19 14.03 -14.71
C GLU A 149 -9.40 14.26 -13.78
N SER A 150 -10.28 13.27 -13.65
CA SER A 150 -11.48 13.37 -12.79
C SER A 150 -11.11 13.49 -11.31
N VAL A 151 -10.19 12.66 -10.81
CA VAL A 151 -9.75 12.73 -9.40
C VAL A 151 -8.92 13.97 -9.11
N ALA A 152 -8.20 14.49 -10.11
CA ALA A 152 -7.49 15.76 -10.01
C ALA A 152 -8.46 16.94 -9.94
N GLN A 153 -9.47 16.97 -10.81
CA GLN A 153 -10.51 17.99 -10.82
C GLN A 153 -11.34 17.98 -9.53
N ALA A 154 -11.62 16.79 -8.98
CA ALA A 154 -12.29 16.62 -7.70
C ALA A 154 -11.38 16.90 -6.49
N GLY A 155 -10.08 17.14 -6.71
CA GLY A 155 -9.10 17.43 -5.66
C GLY A 155 -8.73 16.26 -4.75
N LEU A 156 -9.09 15.04 -5.14
CA LEU A 156 -8.79 13.83 -4.39
C LEU A 156 -7.32 13.44 -4.50
N MET A 157 -6.76 13.56 -5.71
CA MET A 157 -5.34 13.31 -5.99
C MET A 157 -4.75 14.48 -6.76
N SER A 158 -3.44 14.69 -6.63
CA SER A 158 -2.73 15.75 -7.36
C SER A 158 -1.47 15.19 -8.01
N GLY A 159 -1.02 15.82 -9.09
CA GLY A 159 0.32 15.61 -9.62
C GLY A 159 1.40 16.20 -8.71
N LEU A 160 2.63 16.08 -9.13
CA LEU A 160 3.83 16.56 -8.48
C LEU A 160 4.20 17.96 -9.00
N SER A 161 5.20 18.58 -8.36
CA SER A 161 5.67 19.94 -8.67
C SER A 161 6.23 20.11 -10.09
N ASP A 162 6.63 19.02 -10.73
CA ASP A 162 7.18 18.97 -12.09
C ASP A 162 6.09 18.89 -13.17
N GLY A 163 4.81 18.90 -12.78
CA GLY A 163 3.68 18.78 -13.72
C GLY A 163 3.36 17.34 -14.11
N GLU A 164 3.94 16.35 -13.43
CA GLU A 164 3.71 14.93 -13.70
C GLU A 164 2.79 14.29 -12.65
N PHE A 165 1.97 13.32 -13.07
CA PHE A 165 1.11 12.55 -12.18
C PHE A 165 1.82 11.32 -11.60
N ARG A 166 2.76 10.74 -12.34
CA ARG A 166 3.46 9.48 -12.08
C ARG A 166 2.51 8.28 -11.94
N PRO A 167 1.76 7.92 -12.99
CA PRO A 167 0.69 6.92 -12.92
C PRO A 167 1.17 5.54 -12.44
N ASP A 168 2.39 5.15 -12.80
CA ASP A 168 2.96 3.84 -12.46
C ASP A 168 3.68 3.81 -11.11
N LYS A 169 3.79 4.94 -10.40
CA LYS A 169 4.39 4.97 -9.07
C LYS A 169 3.42 4.41 -8.04
N ALA A 170 3.97 3.67 -7.08
CA ALA A 170 3.24 3.18 -5.93
C ALA A 170 2.63 4.32 -5.11
N VAL A 171 1.44 4.09 -4.55
CA VAL A 171 0.80 5.02 -3.62
C VAL A 171 1.42 4.86 -2.24
N THR A 172 1.92 5.95 -1.64
CA THR A 172 2.43 5.89 -0.26
C THR A 172 1.30 5.92 0.77
N ARG A 173 1.57 5.48 2.00
CA ARG A 173 0.59 5.50 3.10
C ARG A 173 0.09 6.93 3.41
N ALA A 174 0.97 7.92 3.38
CA ALA A 174 0.59 9.32 3.53
C ALA A 174 -0.30 9.81 2.37
N GLN A 175 0.02 9.45 1.13
CA GLN A 175 -0.80 9.82 -0.03
C GLN A 175 -2.19 9.19 0.06
N LEU A 176 -2.26 7.94 0.52
CA LEU A 176 -3.52 7.27 0.78
C LEU A 176 -4.31 7.96 1.90
N ALA A 177 -3.68 8.33 3.02
CA ALA A 177 -4.32 9.05 4.12
C ALA A 177 -4.97 10.35 3.63
N VAL A 178 -4.21 11.16 2.89
CA VAL A 178 -4.68 12.40 2.26
C VAL A 178 -5.88 12.13 1.37
N THR A 179 -5.78 11.10 0.52
CA THR A 179 -6.82 10.76 -0.44
C THR A 179 -8.11 10.30 0.24
N LEU A 180 -8.02 9.44 1.25
CA LEU A 180 -9.17 8.92 2.00
C LEU A 180 -9.88 10.02 2.80
N VAL A 181 -9.12 10.86 3.51
CA VAL A 181 -9.66 11.99 4.27
C VAL A 181 -10.40 12.96 3.36
N ARG A 182 -9.83 13.26 2.18
CA ARG A 182 -10.50 14.10 1.16
C ARG A 182 -11.74 13.44 0.61
N ALA A 183 -11.65 12.19 0.17
CA ALA A 183 -12.78 11.45 -0.39
C ALA A 183 -13.95 11.36 0.60
N LEU A 184 -13.66 11.16 1.89
CA LEU A 184 -14.68 11.07 2.93
C LEU A 184 -15.07 12.42 3.54
N SER A 185 -14.47 13.52 3.07
CA SER A 185 -14.67 14.87 3.63
C SER A 185 -14.51 14.93 5.15
N LEU A 186 -13.53 14.20 5.68
CA LEU A 186 -13.31 14.18 7.12
C LEU A 186 -12.77 15.54 7.61
N PRO A 187 -13.18 15.99 8.80
CA PRO A 187 -12.63 17.19 9.38
C PRO A 187 -11.13 17.01 9.65
N VAL A 188 -10.36 18.03 9.30
CA VAL A 188 -8.95 18.16 9.67
C VAL A 188 -8.85 19.31 10.68
N ASP A 189 -8.13 19.06 11.78
CA ASP A 189 -7.91 20.04 12.84
C ASP A 189 -6.46 20.53 12.75
N ASP A 190 -6.28 21.77 12.28
CA ASP A 190 -4.97 22.40 12.09
C ASP A 190 -4.32 22.86 13.40
N THR A 191 -5.00 22.69 14.54
CA THR A 191 -4.45 22.95 15.87
C THR A 191 -3.81 21.72 16.51
N VAL A 192 -4.01 20.53 15.91
CA VAL A 192 -3.46 19.27 16.41
C VAL A 192 -2.09 18.99 15.80
N THR A 193 -1.09 18.78 16.65
CA THR A 193 0.25 18.34 16.24
C THR A 193 0.27 16.83 15.99
N SER A 194 1.09 16.40 15.03
CA SER A 194 1.34 14.99 14.74
C SER A 194 1.97 14.30 15.97
N PRO A 195 1.39 13.18 16.44
CA PRO A 195 2.05 12.35 17.44
C PRO A 195 3.18 11.50 16.84
N PHE A 196 3.35 11.53 15.50
CA PHE A 196 4.28 10.66 14.80
C PHE A 196 5.57 11.39 14.44
N VAL A 197 6.71 10.89 14.95
CA VAL A 197 8.03 11.50 14.74
C VAL A 197 8.50 11.44 13.30
N ASP A 198 7.96 10.52 12.50
CA ASP A 198 8.22 10.37 11.07
C ASP A 198 7.23 11.14 10.19
N VAL A 199 6.27 11.86 10.79
CA VAL A 199 5.36 12.78 10.09
C VAL A 199 5.47 14.17 10.73
N PRO A 200 6.41 15.01 10.27
CA PRO A 200 6.58 16.37 10.77
C PRO A 200 5.32 17.22 10.63
N ASP A 201 5.07 18.14 11.55
CA ASP A 201 3.89 19.02 11.55
C ASP A 201 3.76 19.88 10.27
N ASP A 202 4.89 20.25 9.66
CA ASP A 202 4.95 21.00 8.41
C ASP A 202 4.82 20.14 7.14
N SER A 203 4.68 18.81 7.30
CA SER A 203 4.42 17.90 6.19
C SER A 203 3.02 18.15 5.61
N TYR A 204 2.92 18.16 4.27
CA TYR A 204 1.66 18.26 3.54
C TYR A 204 0.59 17.22 3.98
N SER A 205 1.04 16.11 4.55
CA SER A 205 0.21 14.97 4.94
C SER A 205 -0.12 14.95 6.44
N SER A 206 0.51 15.78 7.28
CA SER A 206 0.41 15.69 8.74
C SER A 206 -1.02 15.66 9.26
N LEU A 207 -1.79 16.72 8.96
CA LEU A 207 -3.18 16.83 9.41
C LEU A 207 -4.07 15.71 8.88
N TYR A 208 -3.80 15.23 7.67
CA TYR A 208 -4.55 14.14 7.04
C TYR A 208 -4.20 12.78 7.65
N VAL A 209 -2.93 12.55 7.99
CA VAL A 209 -2.50 11.34 8.70
C VAL A 209 -3.16 11.29 10.08
N VAL A 210 -3.13 12.40 10.82
CA VAL A 210 -3.78 12.50 12.14
C VAL A 210 -5.29 12.26 12.03
N ALA A 211 -5.97 12.89 11.07
CA ALA A 211 -7.39 12.70 10.85
C ALA A 211 -7.73 11.25 10.44
N ALA A 212 -6.95 10.65 9.54
CA ALA A 212 -7.14 9.26 9.11
C ALA A 212 -6.97 8.27 10.27
N VAL A 213 -5.96 8.48 11.12
CA VAL A 213 -5.75 7.63 12.30
C VAL A 213 -6.85 7.83 13.34
N SER A 214 -7.24 9.08 13.61
CA SER A 214 -8.31 9.40 14.57
C SER A 214 -9.67 8.83 14.15
N ALA A 215 -9.93 8.79 12.83
CA ALA A 215 -11.12 8.18 12.26
C ALA A 215 -11.03 6.65 12.13
N GLY A 216 -9.90 6.04 12.50
CA GLY A 216 -9.66 4.60 12.37
C GLY A 216 -9.44 4.10 10.94
N LEU A 217 -9.34 4.99 9.95
CA LEU A 217 -9.12 4.64 8.54
C LEU A 217 -7.76 4.00 8.31
N LEU A 218 -6.75 4.46 9.03
CA LEU A 218 -5.39 3.94 9.00
C LEU A 218 -4.90 3.70 10.42
N ARG A 219 -4.09 2.67 10.62
CA ARG A 219 -3.41 2.44 11.89
C ARG A 219 -1.94 2.80 11.75
N PRO A 220 -1.35 3.50 12.73
CA PRO A 220 0.08 3.74 12.75
C PRO A 220 0.84 2.44 13.06
N VAL A 221 2.14 2.44 12.80
CA VAL A 221 3.04 1.34 13.13
C VAL A 221 3.11 1.15 14.64
N ASP A 222 3.30 2.26 15.35
CA ASP A 222 3.28 2.31 16.81
C ASP A 222 2.75 3.67 17.31
N ALA A 223 2.91 3.95 18.61
CA ALA A 223 2.44 5.19 19.23
C ALA A 223 3.10 6.47 18.66
N THR A 224 4.26 6.34 18.02
CA THR A 224 5.12 7.42 17.56
C THR A 224 5.55 7.31 16.09
N HIS A 225 5.21 6.24 15.38
CA HIS A 225 5.57 6.07 13.95
C HIS A 225 4.36 5.72 13.11
N PHE A 226 4.19 6.40 11.98
CA PHE A 226 3.12 6.15 11.02
C PHE A 226 3.59 5.40 9.77
N ASP A 227 4.87 5.55 9.40
CA ASP A 227 5.48 5.23 8.10
C ASP A 227 4.74 5.89 6.93
N PRO A 228 4.97 7.19 6.65
CA PRO A 228 4.27 7.90 5.58
C PRO A 228 4.68 7.45 4.17
N THR A 229 5.83 6.81 4.03
CA THR A 229 6.35 6.36 2.72
C THR A 229 5.80 5.01 2.33
N GLY A 230 5.54 4.15 3.31
CA GLY A 230 4.94 2.84 3.14
C GLY A 230 5.84 1.79 2.50
N GLY A 231 7.09 2.06 2.15
CA GLY A 231 7.88 0.99 1.51
C GLY A 231 8.24 -0.12 2.49
N VAL A 232 8.42 -1.36 1.99
CA VAL A 232 8.74 -2.49 2.86
C VAL A 232 10.10 -2.23 3.49
N SER A 233 10.14 -1.93 4.78
CA SER A 233 11.40 -1.79 5.49
C SER A 233 12.11 -3.15 5.54
N ARG A 234 13.43 -3.13 5.70
CA ARG A 234 14.20 -4.38 5.86
C ARG A 234 13.71 -5.21 7.06
N ALA A 235 13.24 -4.57 8.13
CA ALA A 235 12.61 -5.23 9.26
C ALA A 235 11.27 -5.88 8.91
N VAL A 236 10.43 -5.20 8.13
CA VAL A 236 9.14 -5.74 7.65
C VAL A 236 9.37 -6.95 6.76
N ALA A 237 10.32 -6.87 5.83
CA ALA A 237 10.68 -7.99 4.95
C ALA A 237 11.12 -9.22 5.76
N ALA A 238 11.90 -9.01 6.83
CA ALA A 238 12.33 -10.08 7.71
C ALA A 238 11.16 -10.81 8.40
N LEU A 239 10.19 -10.05 8.92
CA LEU A 239 8.97 -10.60 9.52
C LEU A 239 8.12 -11.37 8.50
N LEU A 240 7.98 -10.83 7.28
CA LEU A 240 7.21 -11.48 6.22
C LEU A 240 7.84 -12.80 5.77
N PHE A 241 9.16 -12.88 5.62
CA PHE A 241 9.80 -14.11 5.19
C PHE A 241 9.88 -15.17 6.28
N THR A 242 10.14 -14.79 7.52
CA THR A 242 10.13 -15.77 8.63
C THR A 242 8.77 -16.43 8.74
N LYS A 243 7.69 -15.64 8.73
CA LYS A 243 6.33 -16.17 8.79
C LYS A 243 5.92 -16.89 7.51
N GLY A 244 6.18 -16.29 6.35
CA GLY A 244 5.74 -16.81 5.05
C GLY A 244 6.47 -18.07 4.60
N LEU A 245 7.75 -18.20 4.98
CA LEU A 245 8.54 -19.38 4.69
C LEU A 245 8.51 -20.39 5.84
N GLY A 246 8.04 -20.03 7.04
CA GLY A 246 8.06 -20.88 8.22
C GLY A 246 9.46 -21.08 8.81
N LEU A 247 10.32 -20.07 8.73
CA LEU A 247 11.69 -20.16 9.25
C LEU A 247 11.69 -20.37 10.76
N PRO A 248 12.62 -21.17 11.31
CA PRO A 248 12.84 -21.24 12.75
C PRO A 248 13.26 -19.85 13.26
N VAL A 249 12.46 -19.28 14.16
CA VAL A 249 12.76 -17.99 14.80
C VAL A 249 13.36 -18.26 16.18
N PRO A 250 14.56 -17.73 16.50
CA PRO A 250 15.19 -17.95 17.79
C PRO A 250 14.37 -17.35 18.93
N SER A 251 14.35 -18.01 20.08
CA SER A 251 13.56 -17.59 21.25
C SER A 251 14.10 -16.32 21.93
N THR A 252 15.34 -15.93 21.63
CA THR A 252 15.99 -14.71 22.11
C THR A 252 16.81 -14.12 20.98
N THR A 253 16.82 -12.79 20.86
CA THR A 253 17.67 -12.09 19.90
C THR A 253 19.08 -11.95 20.45
N SER A 254 20.08 -12.50 19.76
CA SER A 254 21.50 -12.24 20.07
C SER A 254 22.01 -10.96 19.41
N SER A 255 21.33 -10.53 18.33
CA SER A 255 21.62 -9.43 17.39
C SER A 255 23.10 -9.01 17.34
N PRO A 256 23.84 -9.41 16.30
CA PRO A 256 25.18 -8.91 16.06
C PRO A 256 25.20 -7.45 15.58
N PHE A 257 24.03 -6.81 15.39
CA PHE A 257 23.89 -5.49 14.81
C PHE A 257 23.62 -4.43 15.88
N ALA A 258 24.44 -3.37 15.89
CA ALA A 258 24.33 -2.26 16.83
C ALA A 258 23.01 -1.49 16.70
N ASP A 259 22.39 -1.50 15.51
CA ASP A 259 21.13 -0.82 15.19
C ASP A 259 19.88 -1.71 15.31
N VAL A 260 20.04 -2.96 15.76
CA VAL A 260 18.94 -3.88 16.07
C VAL A 260 19.11 -4.33 17.52
N THR A 261 18.45 -3.65 18.45
CA THR A 261 18.54 -4.00 19.87
C THR A 261 17.77 -5.28 20.19
N SER A 262 18.05 -5.91 21.33
CA SER A 262 17.30 -7.09 21.80
C SER A 262 15.80 -6.83 22.05
N GLN A 263 15.38 -5.56 22.12
CA GLN A 263 13.98 -5.15 22.25
C GLN A 263 13.37 -4.68 20.92
N TYR A 264 14.15 -4.65 19.83
CA TYR A 264 13.63 -4.26 18.53
C TYR A 264 12.58 -5.27 18.06
N TYR A 265 11.41 -4.80 17.65
CA TYR A 265 10.22 -5.64 17.41
C TYR A 265 10.46 -6.76 16.38
N ALA A 266 11.32 -6.52 15.39
CA ALA A 266 11.69 -7.49 14.36
C ALA A 266 13.02 -8.21 14.64
N GLY A 267 13.64 -8.03 15.81
CA GLY A 267 15.02 -8.47 16.08
C GLY A 267 15.24 -9.96 15.84
N GLN A 268 14.36 -10.82 16.36
CA GLN A 268 14.45 -12.27 16.16
C GLN A 268 14.24 -12.67 14.69
N ALA A 269 13.34 -11.96 14.00
CA ALA A 269 13.06 -12.24 12.60
C ALA A 269 14.22 -11.82 11.69
N ILE A 270 14.86 -10.69 12.00
CA ILE A 270 16.07 -10.20 11.33
C ILE A 270 17.21 -11.22 11.46
N GLU A 271 17.42 -11.77 12.65
CA GLU A 271 18.42 -12.83 12.89
C GLU A 271 18.12 -14.05 12.03
N ALA A 272 16.89 -14.56 12.06
CA ALA A 272 16.49 -15.74 11.29
C ALA A 272 16.66 -15.57 9.76
N VAL A 273 16.33 -14.41 9.18
CA VAL A 273 16.52 -14.19 7.73
C VAL A 273 17.98 -13.95 7.33
N VAL A 274 18.81 -13.44 8.24
CA VAL A 274 20.25 -13.29 8.00
C VAL A 274 20.92 -14.66 8.05
N ASP A 275 20.60 -15.49 9.04
CA ASP A 275 21.12 -16.85 9.19
C ASP A 275 20.71 -17.75 8.03
N ALA A 276 19.48 -17.60 7.54
CA ALA A 276 18.99 -18.27 6.34
C ALA A 276 19.63 -17.74 5.03
N GLY A 277 20.44 -16.68 5.10
CA GLY A 277 21.07 -16.05 3.94
C GLY A 277 20.12 -15.30 3.02
N LEU A 278 18.88 -15.07 3.44
CA LEU A 278 17.83 -14.38 2.67
C LEU A 278 18.02 -12.87 2.66
N MET A 279 18.59 -12.30 3.72
CA MET A 279 18.91 -10.87 3.80
C MET A 279 20.36 -10.67 4.24
N LYS A 280 21.08 -9.81 3.52
CA LYS A 280 22.43 -9.42 3.90
C LYS A 280 22.41 -8.13 4.71
N PRO A 281 23.21 -8.00 5.78
CA PRO A 281 23.37 -6.75 6.49
C PRO A 281 24.11 -5.71 5.65
N ALA A 282 24.05 -4.43 6.06
CA ALA A 282 24.70 -3.33 5.37
C ALA A 282 26.21 -3.29 5.65
N SER A 283 26.62 -3.66 6.86
CA SER A 283 28.01 -3.88 7.28
C SER A 283 28.08 -5.09 8.24
N SER A 284 29.24 -5.30 8.87
CA SER A 284 29.42 -6.33 9.91
C SER A 284 28.55 -6.12 11.15
N ASP A 285 28.16 -4.88 11.45
CA ASP A 285 27.50 -4.46 12.69
C ASP A 285 26.27 -3.57 12.45
N VAL A 286 25.86 -3.34 11.20
CA VAL A 286 24.70 -2.51 10.85
C VAL A 286 23.78 -3.28 9.90
N PHE A 287 22.50 -3.41 10.28
CA PHE A 287 21.49 -4.05 9.45
C PHE A 287 20.64 -3.05 8.64
N ASN A 288 20.46 -1.83 9.14
CA ASN A 288 19.53 -0.80 8.68
C ASN A 288 18.05 -1.28 8.65
N PRO A 289 17.45 -1.64 9.80
CA PRO A 289 16.12 -2.26 9.84
C PRO A 289 15.00 -1.34 9.33
N ALA A 290 15.12 -0.03 9.54
CA ALA A 290 14.14 0.97 9.10
C ALA A 290 14.28 1.36 7.62
N THR A 291 15.35 0.93 6.93
CA THR A 291 15.54 1.30 5.52
C THR A 291 14.48 0.63 4.66
N VAL A 292 13.71 1.46 3.98
CA VAL A 292 12.76 1.08 2.95
C VAL A 292 13.49 0.44 1.76
N LEU A 293 13.04 -0.76 1.38
CA LEU A 293 13.49 -1.42 0.17
C LEU A 293 12.96 -0.68 -1.07
N THR A 294 13.79 -0.57 -2.09
CA THR A 294 13.35 -0.15 -3.43
C THR A 294 12.66 -1.31 -4.14
N LEU A 295 11.75 -1.04 -5.08
CA LEU A 295 11.07 -2.09 -5.87
C LEU A 295 12.03 -3.14 -6.48
N PRO A 296 13.20 -2.77 -7.05
CA PRO A 296 14.18 -3.77 -7.51
C PRO A 296 14.76 -4.63 -6.37
N GLN A 297 14.98 -4.04 -5.19
CA GLN A 297 15.44 -4.78 -4.02
C GLN A 297 14.36 -5.72 -3.51
N GLU A 298 13.10 -5.27 -3.40
CA GLU A 298 11.96 -6.10 -3.01
C GLU A 298 11.79 -7.30 -3.95
N SER A 299 11.78 -7.06 -5.27
CA SER A 299 11.66 -8.13 -6.28
C SER A 299 12.79 -9.15 -6.19
N THR A 300 14.04 -8.68 -6.02
CA THR A 300 15.20 -9.58 -5.89
C THR A 300 15.11 -10.42 -4.63
N LEU A 301 14.66 -9.82 -3.52
CA LEU A 301 14.50 -10.47 -2.24
C LEU A 301 13.43 -11.57 -2.30
N PHE A 302 12.30 -11.27 -2.93
CA PHE A 302 11.19 -12.19 -3.10
C PHE A 302 11.56 -13.36 -4.02
N ASP A 303 12.24 -13.11 -5.14
CA ASP A 303 12.75 -14.16 -6.03
C ASP A 303 13.73 -15.09 -5.29
N GLY A 304 14.56 -14.53 -4.40
CA GLY A 304 15.45 -15.29 -3.52
C GLY A 304 14.68 -16.17 -2.54
N ALA A 305 13.68 -15.62 -1.87
CA ALA A 305 12.81 -16.34 -0.94
C ALA A 305 12.06 -17.50 -1.63
N MET A 306 11.54 -17.29 -2.84
CA MET A 306 10.86 -18.33 -3.61
C MET A 306 11.81 -19.46 -4.03
N LYS A 307 13.05 -19.13 -4.41
CA LYS A 307 14.08 -20.14 -4.70
C LYS A 307 14.48 -20.93 -3.46
N PHE A 308 14.60 -20.26 -2.31
CA PHE A 308 14.86 -20.90 -1.02
C PHE A 308 13.75 -21.88 -0.66
N ALA A 309 12.48 -21.47 -0.78
CA ALA A 309 11.33 -22.34 -0.56
C ALA A 309 11.35 -23.58 -1.48
N ALA A 310 11.69 -23.39 -2.76
CA ALA A 310 11.75 -24.46 -3.75
C ALA A 310 12.91 -25.45 -3.54
N ALA A 311 14.00 -25.03 -2.89
CA ALA A 311 15.16 -25.87 -2.60
C ALA A 311 14.94 -26.82 -1.39
N GLY A 312 13.87 -26.62 -0.61
CA GLY A 312 13.61 -27.30 0.65
C GLY A 312 14.42 -26.67 1.79
N MET A 313 13.81 -26.52 2.97
CA MET A 313 14.50 -25.93 4.13
C MET A 313 15.75 -26.75 4.48
N PRO A 314 16.93 -26.12 4.63
CA PRO A 314 18.05 -26.80 5.26
C PRO A 314 17.64 -27.18 6.69
N ALA A 315 17.95 -28.41 7.10
CA ALA A 315 17.74 -28.83 8.47
C ALA A 315 18.48 -27.86 9.40
N PRO A 316 17.88 -27.45 10.54
CA PRO A 316 18.58 -26.59 11.49
C PRO A 316 19.89 -27.27 11.88
N ASP A 317 20.99 -26.52 11.82
CA ASP A 317 22.30 -26.99 12.24
C ASP A 317 22.18 -27.43 13.71
N PRO A 318 22.63 -28.64 14.10
CA PRO A 318 22.56 -29.06 15.49
C PRO A 318 23.34 -28.05 16.33
N ALA A 319 22.64 -27.46 17.31
CA ALA A 319 23.24 -26.51 18.24
C ALA A 319 24.51 -27.12 18.89
N PRO A 320 25.55 -26.30 19.15
CA PRO A 320 26.82 -26.76 19.72
C PRO A 320 26.68 -27.39 21.11
#